data_AF-A0A3G8LUU4-F1
#
_entry.id   AF-A0A3G8LUU4-F1
#
_cell.length_a   1.000
_cell.length_b   1.000
_cell.length_c   1.000
_cell.angle_alpha   90.00
_cell.angle_beta   90.00
_cell.angle_gamma   90.00
#
_symmetry.space_group_name_H-M   'P 1'
#
loop_
_entity.id
_entity.type
_entity.pdbx_description
1 polymer ?
#
loop_
_entity_poly.entity_id
_entity_poly.type
_entity_poly.pdbx_seq_one_letter_code
_entity_poly.pdbx_strand_id
1 'polypeptide(L)'
;MNINTTQLAQSILLSSLILSASAFADTTTNQDVLGGTINGKLTFASDYVFRGESETMDGDVPVVQGTLGWGNDFGWYVGVFASNVKFADPNLEIVTAPYIGKAGKFGDSSISYDVMVFSYLYPGASYSNYTELWIKVGKQFGHATVQLEVTPTIDDWFGVDGWQGINYAVHPSYAFDNGVNVSASIGYQGLEGEGAEGWGHWNIIKKRLSRYPLQ
;
A
#
# COMPACT_ATOMS: atom_id res chain seq x y z
N MET A 1 1.33 -23.27 31.77
CA MET A 1 2.33 -23.30 30.68
C MET A 1 2.04 -22.08 29.83
N ASN A 2 2.79 -21.00 30.04
CA ASN A 2 2.47 -19.66 29.55
C ASN A 2 2.79 -19.54 28.06
N ILE A 3 1.79 -19.20 27.26
CA ILE A 3 1.97 -18.88 25.84
C ILE A 3 2.33 -17.40 25.78
N ASN A 4 3.58 -17.10 25.40
CA ASN A 4 4.09 -15.74 25.22
C ASN A 4 3.31 -15.04 24.10
N THR A 5 2.51 -14.03 24.46
CA THR A 5 1.64 -13.24 23.58
C THR A 5 2.37 -12.15 22.77
N THR A 6 3.71 -12.09 22.80
CA THR A 6 4.50 -10.98 22.26
C THR A 6 4.86 -11.08 20.77
N GLN A 7 4.40 -12.10 20.03
CA GLN A 7 4.73 -12.25 18.59
C GLN A 7 3.65 -11.76 17.62
N LEU A 8 2.50 -11.28 18.10
CA LEU A 8 1.37 -10.87 17.23
C LEU A 8 1.33 -9.38 16.89
N ALA A 9 2.26 -8.56 17.41
CA ALA A 9 2.22 -7.10 17.28
C ALA A 9 3.04 -6.51 16.12
N GLN A 10 3.85 -7.30 15.40
CA GLN A 10 4.85 -6.75 14.46
C GLN A 10 4.57 -7.01 12.97
N SER A 11 3.40 -7.53 12.62
CA SER A 11 3.11 -7.98 11.24
C SER A 11 1.96 -7.26 10.53
N ILE A 12 1.56 -6.07 11.00
CA ILE A 12 0.76 -5.17 10.14
C ILE A 12 1.74 -4.51 9.16
N LEU A 13 2.28 -5.32 8.26
CA LEU A 13 2.89 -4.82 7.04
C LEU A 13 1.76 -4.15 6.25
N LEU A 14 1.83 -2.83 6.09
CA LEU A 14 1.23 -2.13 4.94
C LEU A 14 1.89 -2.72 3.66
N SER A 15 1.48 -3.92 3.27
CA SER A 15 1.95 -4.61 2.08
C SER A 15 0.93 -4.52 0.96
N SER A 16 0.57 -3.28 0.59
CA SER A 16 -0.32 -3.05 -0.55
C SER A 16 -0.03 -1.81 -1.38
N LEU A 17 1.13 -1.16 -1.23
CA LEU A 17 1.75 -0.65 -2.45
C LEU A 17 2.30 -1.88 -3.16
N ILE A 18 1.57 -2.31 -4.19
CA ILE A 18 1.97 -3.37 -5.10
C ILE A 18 3.33 -2.96 -5.67
N LEU A 19 4.37 -3.61 -5.16
CA LEU A 19 5.75 -3.35 -5.56
C LEU A 19 6.21 -4.49 -6.46
N SER A 20 6.59 -4.13 -7.68
CA SER A 20 7.54 -4.87 -8.49
C SER A 20 8.79 -5.24 -7.67
N ALA A 21 9.34 -6.42 -7.93
CA ALA A 21 10.38 -7.04 -7.12
C ALA A 21 11.58 -6.11 -6.90
N SER A 22 11.82 -5.71 -5.64
CA SER A 22 12.89 -4.78 -5.26
C SER A 22 13.72 -5.33 -4.09
N ALA A 23 15.02 -5.04 -4.09
CA ALA A 23 15.90 -5.29 -2.95
C ALA A 23 15.62 -4.26 -1.83
N PHE A 24 15.48 -4.72 -0.58
CA PHE A 24 15.04 -3.87 0.55
C PHE A 24 16.19 -3.51 1.49
N ALA A 25 16.19 -2.26 1.95
CA ALA A 25 16.83 -1.84 3.19
C ALA A 25 15.74 -1.27 4.11
N ASP A 26 15.21 -2.10 5.00
CA ASP A 26 14.30 -1.65 6.07
C ASP A 26 15.15 -1.19 7.26
N THR A 27 15.10 0.10 7.58
CA THR A 27 15.77 0.64 8.77
C THR A 27 14.73 0.87 9.86
N THR A 28 14.58 -0.09 10.77
CA THR A 28 13.73 0.07 11.96
C THR A 28 14.60 0.67 13.06
N THR A 29 14.51 1.97 13.29
CA THR A 29 15.06 2.57 14.51
C THR A 29 14.05 2.37 15.63
N ASN A 30 14.34 1.46 16.57
CA ASN A 30 13.59 1.30 17.83
C ASN A 30 13.84 2.52 18.74
N GLN A 31 13.33 3.67 18.33
CA GLN A 31 13.25 4.88 19.15
C GLN A 31 11.76 5.13 19.38
N ASP A 32 11.34 5.05 20.64
CA ASP A 32 10.00 5.45 21.04
C ASP A 32 9.88 6.97 20.88
N VAL A 33 9.17 7.40 19.85
CA VAL A 33 8.86 8.79 19.54
C VAL A 33 7.37 8.97 19.76
N LEU A 34 6.98 9.76 20.76
CA LEU A 34 5.56 10.06 21.06
C LEU A 34 4.69 8.80 21.30
N GLY A 35 5.26 7.71 21.84
CA GLY A 35 4.52 6.46 22.08
C GLY A 35 4.39 5.59 20.83
N GLY A 36 5.30 5.75 19.86
CA GLY A 36 5.27 5.04 18.58
C GLY A 36 6.65 4.92 17.94
N THR A 37 6.71 4.26 16.80
CA THR A 37 7.94 3.98 16.05
C THR A 37 7.91 4.69 14.71
N ILE A 38 9.06 5.23 14.30
CA ILE A 38 9.26 5.76 12.96
C ILE A 38 9.86 4.67 12.08
N ASN A 39 9.26 4.48 10.91
CA ASN A 39 9.70 3.52 9.91
C ASN A 39 9.79 4.20 8.55
N GLY A 40 10.78 3.82 7.75
CA GLY A 40 10.89 4.27 6.38
C GLY A 40 11.32 3.14 5.47
N LYS A 41 10.97 3.27 4.19
CA LYS A 41 11.30 2.31 3.15
C LYS A 41 11.70 3.06 1.90
N LEU A 42 12.77 2.62 1.25
CA LEU A 42 13.16 3.06 -0.08
C LEU A 42 13.11 1.88 -1.04
N THR A 43 12.63 2.13 -2.26
CA THR A 43 12.38 1.14 -3.28
C THR A 43 12.92 1.64 -4.60
N PHE A 44 13.60 0.74 -5.33
CA PHE A 44 14.05 0.98 -6.69
C PHE A 44 13.41 -0.06 -7.60
N ALA A 45 12.69 0.40 -8.61
CA ALA A 45 11.99 -0.45 -9.56
C ALA A 45 12.20 0.01 -11.00
N SER A 46 11.94 -0.88 -11.95
CA SER A 46 11.92 -0.51 -13.37
C SER A 46 10.62 0.20 -13.76
N ASP A 47 9.55 -0.01 -13.01
CA ASP A 47 8.22 0.54 -13.31
C ASP A 47 7.38 0.63 -12.04
N TYR A 48 6.53 1.66 -11.97
CA TYR A 48 5.55 1.89 -10.92
C TYR A 48 4.18 1.51 -11.48
N VAL A 49 3.64 0.38 -11.02
CA VAL A 49 2.32 -0.09 -11.44
C VAL A 49 1.30 0.16 -10.33
N PHE A 50 0.32 1.02 -10.60
CA PHE A 50 -0.82 1.29 -9.73
C PHE A 50 -2.08 0.64 -10.31
N ARG A 51 -2.65 -0.33 -9.58
CA ARG A 51 -3.87 -1.07 -10.00
C ARG A 51 -3.81 -1.51 -11.47
N GLY A 52 -2.68 -2.07 -11.89
CA GLY A 52 -2.48 -2.61 -13.24
C GLY A 52 -1.99 -1.60 -14.28
N GLU A 53 -2.08 -0.29 -14.00
CA GLU A 53 -1.65 0.76 -14.91
C GLU A 53 -0.25 1.26 -14.54
N SER A 54 0.58 1.56 -15.53
CA SER A 54 1.89 2.15 -15.28
C SER A 54 1.77 3.65 -15.03
N GLU A 55 2.36 4.08 -13.93
CA GLU A 55 2.51 5.47 -13.50
C GLU A 55 3.85 6.06 -14.00
N THR A 56 4.60 5.30 -14.80
CA THR A 56 5.89 5.69 -15.37
C THR A 56 6.01 5.34 -16.86
N MET A 57 4.88 5.28 -17.57
CA MET A 57 4.80 4.93 -19.00
C MET A 57 5.56 3.64 -19.34
N ASP A 58 5.11 2.52 -18.77
CA ASP A 58 5.64 1.18 -18.98
C ASP A 58 7.16 1.06 -18.71
N GLY A 59 7.64 1.78 -17.69
CA GLY A 59 9.04 1.79 -17.29
C GLY A 59 9.95 2.62 -18.20
N ASP A 60 9.40 3.59 -18.93
CA ASP A 60 10.16 4.60 -19.67
C ASP A 60 11.19 5.33 -18.80
N VAL A 61 10.88 5.49 -17.51
CA VAL A 61 11.77 6.08 -16.51
C VAL A 61 11.92 5.14 -15.30
N PRO A 62 13.12 5.01 -14.71
CA PRO A 62 13.30 4.22 -13.51
C PRO A 62 12.53 4.83 -12.33
N VAL A 63 12.19 3.99 -11.36
CA VAL A 63 11.37 4.38 -10.21
C VAL A 63 12.18 4.38 -8.94
N VAL A 64 12.06 5.48 -8.18
CA VAL A 64 12.48 5.61 -6.80
C VAL A 64 11.26 5.95 -5.96
N GLN A 65 10.92 5.04 -5.06
CA GLN A 65 9.75 5.11 -4.19
C GLN A 65 10.15 5.13 -2.73
N GLY A 66 9.62 6.08 -1.97
CA GLY A 66 9.91 6.26 -0.56
C GLY A 66 8.64 6.26 0.29
N THR A 67 8.71 5.67 1.48
CA THR A 67 7.77 5.95 2.56
C THR A 67 8.52 6.39 3.81
N LEU A 68 7.91 7.30 4.56
CA LEU A 68 8.28 7.64 5.92
C LEU A 68 7.01 7.73 6.75
N GLY A 69 6.92 6.97 7.83
CA GLY A 69 5.73 6.89 8.65
C GLY A 69 6.04 6.76 10.14
N TRP A 70 5.04 7.08 10.93
CA TRP A 70 4.98 6.89 12.37
C TRP A 70 3.75 6.05 12.71
N GLY A 71 3.87 5.12 13.65
CA GLY A 71 2.74 4.36 14.16
C GLY A 71 2.91 3.94 15.60
N ASN A 72 1.80 3.74 16.32
CA ASN A 72 1.79 3.37 17.73
C ASN A 72 1.12 2.01 17.99
N ASP A 73 1.26 1.51 19.21
CA ASP A 73 0.68 0.24 19.66
C ASP A 73 -0.85 0.24 19.71
N PHE A 74 -1.47 1.43 19.68
CA PHE A 74 -2.92 1.58 19.54
C PHE A 74 -3.40 1.42 18.09
N GLY A 75 -2.48 1.17 17.15
CA GLY A 75 -2.75 0.94 15.74
C GLY A 75 -3.01 2.22 14.93
N TRP A 76 -2.83 3.40 15.52
CA TRP A 76 -2.85 4.65 14.76
C TRP A 76 -1.54 4.83 14.02
N TYR A 77 -1.60 5.36 12.80
CA TYR A 77 -0.43 5.67 12.02
C TYR A 77 -0.65 6.89 11.13
N VAL A 78 0.45 7.56 10.79
CA VAL A 78 0.50 8.67 9.84
C VAL A 78 1.81 8.57 9.06
N GLY A 79 1.84 9.05 7.84
CA GLY A 79 3.07 9.06 7.07
C GLY A 79 2.93 9.80 5.76
N VAL A 80 3.98 9.65 4.94
CA VAL A 80 4.04 10.17 3.58
C VAL A 80 4.67 9.11 2.68
N PHE A 81 4.05 8.93 1.52
CA PHE A 81 4.63 8.25 0.37
C PHE A 81 5.13 9.28 -0.64
N ALA A 82 6.20 8.96 -1.37
CA ALA A 82 6.65 9.76 -2.51
C ALA A 82 7.22 8.86 -3.60
N SER A 83 6.98 9.22 -4.86
CA SER A 83 7.53 8.55 -6.04
C SER A 83 7.70 9.53 -7.17
N ASN A 84 8.71 9.32 -8.01
CA ASN A 84 8.63 9.87 -9.36
C ASN A 84 7.51 9.17 -10.14
N VAL A 85 6.90 9.92 -11.05
CA VAL A 85 5.88 9.45 -12.00
C VAL A 85 6.16 10.05 -13.38
N LYS A 86 5.53 9.52 -14.41
CA LYS A 86 5.55 10.03 -15.76
C LYS A 86 4.27 9.60 -16.47
N PHE A 87 3.56 10.57 -17.04
CA PHE A 87 2.37 10.35 -17.87
C PHE A 87 2.53 11.07 -19.21
N ALA A 88 1.75 10.65 -20.21
CA ALA A 88 1.73 11.32 -21.51
C ALA A 88 1.10 12.73 -21.42
N ASP A 89 0.01 12.85 -20.65
CA ASP A 89 -0.67 14.09 -20.28
C ASP A 89 -1.54 13.76 -19.04
N PRO A 90 -1.57 14.59 -17.98
CA PRO A 90 -0.72 15.76 -17.72
C PRO A 90 0.75 15.42 -17.50
N ASN A 91 1.65 16.39 -17.69
CA ASN A 91 3.07 16.21 -17.36
C ASN A 91 3.28 16.24 -15.84
N LEU A 92 3.15 15.08 -15.21
CA LEU A 92 3.41 14.87 -13.78
C LEU A 92 4.79 14.22 -13.61
N GLU A 93 5.58 14.74 -12.68
CA GLU A 93 6.95 14.25 -12.44
C GLU A 93 7.09 13.56 -11.08
N ILE A 94 6.27 13.96 -10.12
CA ILE A 94 6.31 13.45 -8.76
C ILE A 94 4.90 13.36 -8.19
N VAL A 95 4.65 12.28 -7.46
CA VAL A 95 3.51 12.17 -6.55
C VAL A 95 4.05 12.13 -5.13
N THR A 96 3.44 12.92 -4.25
CA THR A 96 3.61 12.81 -2.81
C THR A 96 2.26 12.54 -2.21
N ALA A 97 2.19 11.67 -1.21
CA ALA A 97 0.93 11.29 -0.64
C ALA A 97 1.00 11.14 0.87
N PRO A 98 0.64 12.19 1.62
CA PRO A 98 0.42 12.05 3.04
C PRO A 98 -0.77 11.13 3.30
N TYR A 99 -0.68 10.37 4.38
CA TYR A 99 -1.74 9.47 4.80
C TYR A 99 -1.85 9.42 6.31
N ILE A 100 -3.06 9.14 6.79
CA ILE A 100 -3.35 8.85 8.19
C ILE A 100 -4.36 7.70 8.24
N GLY A 101 -4.16 6.79 9.18
CA GLY A 101 -5.01 5.63 9.29
C GLY A 101 -4.99 4.95 10.64
N LYS A 102 -5.81 3.91 10.72
CA LYS A 102 -5.94 3.04 11.88
C LYS A 102 -6.07 1.59 11.42
N ALA A 103 -5.19 0.75 11.96
CA ALA A 103 -5.25 -0.68 11.79
C ALA A 103 -5.49 -1.39 13.13
N GLY A 104 -6.06 -2.59 13.07
CA GLY A 104 -6.32 -3.37 14.27
C GLY A 104 -7.06 -4.67 13.99
N LYS A 105 -7.67 -5.22 15.03
CA LYS A 105 -8.53 -6.41 14.97
C LYS A 105 -9.93 -6.07 15.47
N PHE A 106 -10.93 -6.77 14.95
CA PHE A 106 -12.30 -6.65 15.45
C PHE A 106 -12.46 -7.45 16.74
N GLY A 107 -12.40 -6.76 17.88
CA GLY A 107 -12.47 -7.39 19.20
C GLY A 107 -11.43 -8.51 19.35
N ASP A 108 -11.87 -9.65 19.87
CA ASP A 108 -11.03 -10.85 20.03
C ASP A 108 -10.99 -11.76 18.79
N SER A 109 -11.57 -11.31 17.66
CA SER A 109 -11.59 -12.12 16.44
C SER A 109 -10.22 -12.15 15.74
N SER A 110 -10.05 -13.12 14.83
CA SER A 110 -8.91 -13.18 13.92
C SER A 110 -9.07 -12.31 12.67
N ILE A 111 -10.09 -11.47 12.61
CA ILE A 111 -10.34 -10.55 11.50
C ILE A 111 -9.62 -9.23 11.78
N SER A 112 -8.71 -8.84 10.89
CA SER A 112 -8.02 -7.55 10.93
C SER A 112 -8.72 -6.52 10.07
N TYR A 113 -8.57 -5.25 10.42
CA TYR A 113 -8.94 -4.12 9.57
C TYR A 113 -7.77 -3.17 9.40
N ASP A 114 -7.80 -2.42 8.30
CA ASP A 114 -6.94 -1.28 8.05
C ASP A 114 -7.75 -0.22 7.31
N VAL A 115 -7.83 0.99 7.85
CA VAL A 115 -8.56 2.11 7.25
C VAL A 115 -7.64 3.32 7.20
N MET A 116 -7.41 3.89 6.02
CA MET A 116 -6.64 5.13 5.88
C MET A 116 -7.24 6.09 4.87
N VAL A 117 -7.03 7.37 5.12
CA VAL A 117 -7.18 8.42 4.12
C VAL A 117 -5.80 8.66 3.50
N PHE A 118 -5.74 8.65 2.18
CA PHE A 118 -4.52 8.77 1.40
C PHE A 118 -4.73 9.83 0.31
N SER A 119 -4.00 10.94 0.39
CA SER A 119 -4.19 12.07 -0.53
C SER A 119 -3.06 12.11 -1.54
N TYR A 120 -3.35 11.85 -2.82
CA TYR A 120 -2.40 11.98 -3.91
C TYR A 120 -2.23 13.46 -4.26
N LEU A 121 -1.01 13.94 -4.05
CA LEU A 121 -0.62 15.32 -4.35
C LEU A 121 0.41 15.31 -5.48
N TYR A 122 0.14 16.09 -6.50
CA TYR A 122 1.01 16.29 -7.66
C TYR A 122 1.55 17.73 -7.66
N PRO A 123 2.71 17.98 -6.99
CA PRO A 123 3.40 19.26 -7.05
C PRO A 123 3.59 19.75 -8.50
N GLY A 124 3.22 21.01 -8.77
CA GLY A 124 3.25 21.57 -10.12
C GLY A 124 2.00 21.29 -10.97
N ALA A 125 1.14 20.38 -10.54
CA ALA A 125 -0.12 20.03 -11.20
C ALA A 125 -1.21 19.75 -10.16
N SER A 126 -1.38 20.65 -9.19
CA SER A 126 -2.29 20.43 -8.06
C SER A 126 -3.77 20.29 -8.44
N TYR A 127 -4.13 20.66 -9.66
CA TYR A 127 -5.46 20.42 -10.23
C TYR A 127 -5.74 18.93 -10.45
N SER A 128 -4.71 18.07 -10.44
CA SER A 128 -4.85 16.61 -10.51
C SER A 128 -4.84 15.92 -9.15
N ASN A 129 -4.80 16.68 -8.05
CA ASN A 129 -4.84 16.10 -6.71
C ASN A 129 -6.18 15.42 -6.46
N TYR A 130 -6.14 14.30 -5.76
CA TYR A 130 -7.33 13.59 -5.31
C TYR A 130 -7.02 12.76 -4.06
N THR A 131 -8.06 12.34 -3.37
CA THR A 131 -7.99 11.65 -2.09
C THR A 131 -8.81 10.37 -2.14
N GLU A 132 -8.23 9.30 -1.60
CA GLU A 132 -8.89 8.01 -1.47
C GLU A 132 -9.07 7.62 -0.01
N LEU A 133 -10.20 6.97 0.29
CA LEU A 133 -10.42 6.25 1.53
C LEU A 133 -10.14 4.77 1.31
N TRP A 134 -9.01 4.28 1.80
CA TRP A 134 -8.66 2.87 1.73
C TRP A 134 -9.27 2.11 2.90
N ILE A 135 -10.04 1.07 2.63
CA ILE A 135 -10.64 0.19 3.62
C ILE A 135 -10.24 -1.25 3.30
N LYS A 136 -9.61 -1.92 4.25
CA LYS A 136 -9.21 -3.31 4.11
C LYS A 136 -9.67 -4.14 5.27
N VAL A 137 -10.08 -5.37 4.97
CA VAL A 137 -10.43 -6.39 5.96
C VAL A 137 -9.71 -7.67 5.61
N GLY A 138 -9.01 -8.26 6.58
CA GLY A 138 -8.16 -9.43 6.36
C GLY A 138 -8.43 -10.55 7.34
N LYS A 139 -8.13 -11.78 6.92
CA LYS A 139 -8.11 -12.94 7.80
C LYS A 139 -7.00 -13.91 7.40
N GLN A 140 -6.27 -14.38 8.40
CA GLN A 140 -5.24 -15.40 8.25
C GLN A 140 -5.80 -16.80 8.57
N PHE A 141 -5.43 -17.76 7.73
CA PHE A 141 -5.77 -19.18 7.78
C PHE A 141 -4.46 -20.01 7.70
N GLY A 142 -3.79 -20.16 8.84
CA GLY A 142 -2.46 -20.79 8.88
C GLY A 142 -1.46 -19.98 8.05
N HIS A 143 -0.95 -20.58 6.97
CA HIS A 143 0.01 -19.95 6.06
C HIS A 143 -0.65 -19.06 4.99
N ALA A 144 -1.96 -19.20 4.79
CA ALA A 144 -2.70 -18.40 3.83
C ALA A 144 -3.29 -17.16 4.52
N THR A 145 -3.33 -16.05 3.81
CA THR A 145 -4.08 -14.85 4.22
C THR A 145 -4.94 -14.39 3.05
N VAL A 146 -6.16 -13.97 3.34
CA VAL A 146 -7.04 -13.31 2.37
C VAL A 146 -7.37 -11.93 2.91
N GLN A 147 -7.16 -10.91 2.08
CA GLN A 147 -7.57 -9.54 2.38
C GLN A 147 -8.50 -9.03 1.29
N LEU A 148 -9.55 -8.34 1.69
CA LEU A 148 -10.46 -7.60 0.84
C LEU A 148 -10.13 -6.12 0.95
N GLU A 149 -10.24 -5.40 -0.15
CA GLU A 149 -10.02 -3.96 -0.26
C GLU A 149 -11.20 -3.30 -0.94
N VAL A 150 -11.61 -2.16 -0.39
CA VAL A 150 -12.51 -1.19 -1.01
C VAL A 150 -11.84 0.17 -0.93
N THR A 151 -11.81 0.92 -2.01
CA THR A 151 -11.17 2.24 -2.04
C THR A 151 -11.94 3.23 -2.91
N PRO A 152 -12.95 3.92 -2.35
CA PRO A 152 -13.58 5.05 -3.02
C PRO A 152 -12.69 6.29 -2.98
N THR A 153 -12.87 7.16 -3.98
CA THR A 153 -12.45 8.56 -3.88
C THR A 153 -13.34 9.32 -2.90
N ILE A 154 -12.77 10.34 -2.28
CA ILE A 154 -13.48 11.29 -1.42
C ILE A 154 -13.83 12.56 -2.20
N ASP A 155 -13.01 12.90 -3.18
CA ASP A 155 -13.12 14.02 -4.11
C ASP A 155 -13.02 13.51 -5.55
N ASP A 156 -12.90 14.41 -6.52
CA ASP A 156 -12.87 14.03 -7.93
C ASP A 156 -11.59 13.29 -8.31
N TRP A 157 -11.72 12.15 -8.98
CA TRP A 157 -10.60 11.31 -9.42
C TRP A 157 -9.67 12.11 -10.34
N PHE A 158 -8.40 12.24 -9.96
CA PHE A 158 -7.41 13.07 -10.64
C PHE A 158 -7.90 14.52 -10.91
N GLY A 159 -8.78 15.03 -10.04
CA GLY A 159 -9.37 16.37 -10.13
C GLY A 159 -10.19 16.64 -11.38
N VAL A 160 -10.62 15.59 -12.09
CA VAL A 160 -11.53 15.72 -13.23
C VAL A 160 -12.96 15.91 -12.72
N ASP A 161 -13.54 17.08 -12.96
CA ASP A 161 -14.87 17.47 -12.44
C ASP A 161 -15.93 16.39 -12.68
N GLY A 162 -16.52 15.89 -11.59
CA GLY A 162 -17.56 14.87 -11.61
C GLY A 162 -17.09 13.43 -11.83
N TRP A 163 -15.78 13.19 -11.97
CA TRP A 163 -15.24 11.83 -11.98
C TRP A 163 -15.14 11.27 -10.57
N GLN A 164 -15.80 10.15 -10.32
CA GLN A 164 -15.74 9.45 -9.03
C GLN A 164 -15.25 8.02 -9.25
N GLY A 165 -14.32 7.59 -8.40
CA GLY A 165 -13.71 6.27 -8.52
C GLY A 165 -14.01 5.38 -7.33
N ILE A 166 -14.13 4.09 -7.59
CA ILE A 166 -14.16 3.07 -6.53
C ILE A 166 -13.43 1.81 -6.97
N ASN A 167 -12.40 1.43 -6.20
CA ASN A 167 -11.71 0.16 -6.37
C ASN A 167 -12.30 -0.91 -5.45
N TYR A 168 -12.38 -2.13 -5.96
CA TYR A 168 -12.56 -3.34 -5.17
C TYR A 168 -11.50 -4.37 -5.54
N ALA A 169 -10.84 -4.98 -4.55
CA ALA A 169 -9.83 -5.99 -4.81
C ALA A 169 -9.78 -7.09 -3.75
N VAL A 170 -9.27 -8.26 -4.15
CA VAL A 170 -8.96 -9.40 -3.27
C VAL A 170 -7.47 -9.71 -3.37
N HIS A 171 -6.84 -9.82 -2.20
CA HIS A 171 -5.39 -10.00 -2.06
C HIS A 171 -5.08 -11.31 -1.32
N PRO A 172 -5.08 -12.47 -1.99
CA PRO A 172 -4.61 -13.70 -1.39
C PRO A 172 -3.08 -13.70 -1.27
N SER A 173 -2.57 -14.25 -0.17
CA SER A 173 -1.15 -14.53 -0.01
C SER A 173 -0.91 -15.85 0.72
N TYR A 174 0.26 -16.44 0.48
CA TYR A 174 0.70 -17.68 1.10
C TYR A 174 2.17 -17.58 1.51
N ALA A 175 2.44 -17.87 2.78
CA ALA A 175 3.78 -17.94 3.34
C ALA A 175 4.27 -19.39 3.38
N PHE A 176 5.28 -19.72 2.59
CA PHE A 176 5.90 -21.04 2.58
C PHE A 176 6.96 -21.15 3.70
N ASP A 177 7.10 -22.35 4.27
CA ASP A 177 8.04 -22.63 5.37
C ASP A 177 9.51 -22.36 5.00
N ASN A 178 9.83 -22.38 3.71
CA ASN A 178 11.14 -22.07 3.17
C ASN A 178 11.46 -20.55 3.14
N GLY A 179 10.57 -19.70 3.68
CA GLY A 179 10.73 -18.25 3.73
C GLY A 179 10.38 -17.52 2.43
N VAL A 180 9.80 -18.22 1.46
CA VAL A 180 9.19 -17.61 0.28
C VAL A 180 7.75 -17.21 0.63
N ASN A 181 7.37 -15.99 0.29
CA ASN A 181 6.00 -15.52 0.33
C ASN A 181 5.54 -15.23 -1.10
N VAL A 182 4.35 -15.70 -1.45
CA VAL A 182 3.68 -15.37 -2.71
C VAL A 182 2.41 -14.62 -2.39
N SER A 183 2.19 -13.49 -3.04
CA SER A 183 0.96 -12.71 -2.96
C SER A 183 0.44 -12.43 -4.35
N ALA A 184 -0.88 -12.33 -4.47
CA ALA A 184 -1.53 -11.88 -5.68
C ALA A 184 -2.57 -10.83 -5.34
N SER A 185 -2.99 -10.07 -6.34
CA SER A 185 -4.12 -9.17 -6.31
C SER A 185 -4.97 -9.43 -7.54
N ILE A 186 -6.28 -9.36 -7.39
CA ILE A 186 -7.23 -9.22 -8.48
C ILE A 186 -8.30 -8.21 -8.06
N GLY A 187 -8.65 -7.30 -8.94
CA GLY A 187 -9.62 -6.27 -8.64
C GLY A 187 -10.19 -5.58 -9.87
N TYR A 188 -11.04 -4.60 -9.59
CA TYR A 188 -11.66 -3.76 -10.59
C TYR A 188 -11.71 -2.32 -10.07
N GLN A 189 -11.23 -1.40 -10.89
CA GLN A 189 -11.39 0.03 -10.70
C GLN A 189 -12.64 0.46 -11.47
N GLY A 190 -13.68 0.83 -10.74
CA GLY A 190 -14.82 1.56 -11.29
C GLY A 190 -14.49 3.05 -11.40
N LEU A 191 -14.90 3.65 -12.51
CA LEU A 191 -14.97 5.10 -12.66
C LEU A 191 -16.35 5.48 -13.19
N GLU A 192 -16.93 6.50 -12.60
CA GLU A 192 -18.18 7.13 -13.02
C GLU A 192 -17.90 8.58 -13.38
N GLY A 193 -18.54 9.09 -14.43
CA GLY A 193 -18.29 10.43 -14.96
C GLY A 193 -18.42 10.45 -16.49
N GLU A 194 -18.49 11.64 -17.08
CA GLU A 194 -18.55 11.76 -18.54
C GLU A 194 -17.26 11.20 -19.17
N GLY A 195 -17.39 10.19 -20.04
CA GLY A 195 -16.27 9.55 -20.73
C GLY A 195 -15.37 8.67 -19.86
N ALA A 196 -15.74 8.43 -18.60
CA ALA A 196 -14.96 7.61 -17.69
C ALA A 196 -15.17 6.11 -17.97
N GLU A 197 -14.07 5.35 -18.01
CA GLU A 197 -14.09 3.90 -18.21
C GLU A 197 -13.35 3.21 -17.07
N GLY A 198 -13.98 2.21 -16.46
CA GLY A 198 -13.34 1.36 -15.46
C GLY A 198 -12.52 0.25 -16.10
N TRP A 199 -11.63 -0.37 -15.31
CA TRP A 199 -10.78 -1.47 -15.78
C TRP A 199 -10.56 -2.54 -14.71
N GLY A 200 -10.29 -3.76 -15.18
CA GLY A 200 -9.86 -4.88 -14.34
C GLY A 200 -8.35 -4.88 -14.16
N HIS A 201 -7.87 -5.26 -12.98
CA HIS A 201 -6.45 -5.31 -12.69
C HIS A 201 -6.06 -6.54 -11.88
N TRP A 202 -4.79 -6.93 -12.02
CA TRP A 202 -4.22 -8.05 -11.27
C TRP A 202 -2.70 -7.94 -11.18
N ASN A 203 -2.10 -8.61 -10.20
CA ASN A 203 -0.65 -8.80 -10.12
C ASN A 203 -0.29 -10.03 -9.29
N ILE A 204 0.97 -10.46 -9.40
CA ILE A 204 1.56 -11.51 -8.57
C ILE A 204 2.95 -11.04 -8.13
N ILE A 205 3.24 -11.16 -6.85
CA ILE A 205 4.50 -10.79 -6.24
C ILE A 205 5.07 -12.00 -5.51
N LYS A 206 6.38 -12.23 -5.68
CA LYS A 206 7.15 -13.21 -4.91
C LYS A 206 8.21 -12.48 -4.11
N LYS A 207 8.19 -12.66 -2.79
CA LYS A 207 9.22 -12.15 -1.87
C LYS A 207 9.94 -13.31 -1.20
N ARG A 208 11.27 -13.24 -1.10
CA ARG A 208 12.08 -14.14 -0.27
C ARG A 208 12.70 -13.32 0.84
N LEU A 209 12.43 -13.66 2.09
CA LEU A 209 13.13 -13.05 3.22
C LEU A 209 14.50 -13.74 3.35
N SER A 210 15.60 -12.99 3.22
CA SER A 210 16.92 -13.53 3.54
C SER A 210 17.01 -13.68 5.06
N ARG A 211 17.08 -14.92 5.55
CA ARG A 211 17.55 -15.14 6.92
C ARG A 211 19.07 -14.99 6.87
N TYR A 212 19.60 -13.89 7.40
CA TYR A 212 20.98 -13.93 7.87
C TYR A 212 21.01 -14.90 9.06
N PRO A 213 21.87 -15.92 9.08
CA PRO A 213 22.08 -16.69 10.30
C PRO A 213 22.62 -15.71 11.35
N LEU A 214 21.91 -15.60 12.47
CA LEU A 214 22.47 -15.05 13.69
C LEU A 214 23.68 -15.94 14.03
N GLN A 215 24.89 -15.39 13.92
CA GLN A 215 26.09 -16.01 14.47
C GLN A 215 26.09 -15.86 15.99
#